data_AF-A0A9D4R327-F1
#
_entry.id   AF-A0A9D4R327-F1
#
_cell.length_a   1.000
_cell.length_b   1.000
_cell.length_c   1.000
_cell.angle_alpha   90.00
_cell.angle_beta   90.00
_cell.angle_gamma   90.00
#
_symmetry.space_group_name_H-M   'P 1'
#
loop_
_entity.id
_entity.type
_entity.pdbx_description
1 polymer ?
#
loop_
_entity_poly.entity_id
_entity_poly.type
_entity_poly.pdbx_seq_one_letter_code
_entity_poly.pdbx_strand_id
1 'polypeptide(L)' 'MASCKNTILLLEPFHTGSHRQLMDLLHAEVPGSSLVTMTGKKWHWRARTGALYLSQTILRSHCFR' A
#
# COMPACT_ATOMS: atom_id res chain seq x y z
N MET A 1 17.99 15.50 10.11
CA MET A 1 16.64 15.65 9.53
C MET A 1 16.53 14.65 8.38
N ALA A 2 15.77 13.57 8.56
CA ALA A 2 15.70 12.49 7.56
C ALA A 2 14.97 12.98 6.32
N SER A 3 15.67 13.06 5.19
CA SER A 3 15.09 13.30 3.87
C SER A 3 14.21 12.09 3.53
N CYS A 4 12.90 12.19 3.81
CA CYS A 4 11.94 11.13 3.50
C CYS A 4 11.64 11.19 2.01
N LYS A 5 12.26 10.28 1.25
CA LYS A 5 12.17 10.18 -0.22
C LYS A 5 10.79 9.77 -0.75
N ASN A 6 9.85 9.35 0.10
CA ASN A 6 8.51 8.96 -0.33
C ASN A 6 7.46 9.63 0.58
N THR A 7 6.69 10.55 -0.01
CA THR A 7 5.70 11.38 0.69
C THR A 7 4.31 10.73 0.70
N ILE A 8 4.06 9.78 -0.22
CA ILE A 8 2.73 9.19 -0.43
C ILE A 8 2.82 7.67 -0.24
N LEU A 9 1.87 7.10 0.50
CA LEU A 9 1.77 5.66 0.73
C LEU A 9 0.49 5.12 0.08
N LEU A 10 0.65 4.20 -0.87
CA LEU A 10 -0.44 3.48 -1.51
C LEU A 10 -0.61 2.11 -0.82
N LEU A 11 -1.83 1.81 -0.36
CA LEU A 11 -2.15 0.62 0.41
C LEU A 11 -3.21 -0.22 -0.29
N GLU A 12 -2.86 -1.46 -0.62
CA GLU A 12 -3.81 -2.41 -1.20
C GLU A 12 -3.58 -3.84 -0.65
N PRO A 13 -4.37 -4.27 0.37
CA PRO A 13 -4.27 -5.61 0.93
C PRO A 13 -4.67 -6.74 -0.03
N PHE A 14 -5.34 -6.42 -1.14
CA PHE A 14 -5.82 -7.35 -2.14
C PHE A 14 -5.27 -6.98 -3.52
N HIS A 15 -3.99 -7.30 -3.73
CA HIS A 15 -3.29 -6.93 -4.97
C HIS A 15 -3.42 -8.02 -6.04
N THR A 16 -4.58 -8.08 -6.67
CA THR A 16 -4.85 -8.96 -7.83
C THR A 16 -5.96 -8.36 -8.71
N GLY A 17 -6.15 -8.90 -9.92
CA GLY A 17 -7.18 -8.45 -10.86
C GLY A 17 -7.13 -6.94 -11.13
N SER A 18 -8.30 -6.30 -11.14
CA SER A 18 -8.45 -4.86 -11.39
C SER A 18 -7.78 -3.97 -10.33
N HIS A 19 -7.68 -4.42 -9.08
CA HIS A 19 -7.02 -3.67 -8.00
C HIS A 19 -5.52 -3.54 -8.27
N ARG A 20 -4.89 -4.63 -8.75
CA ARG A 20 -3.50 -4.59 -9.16
C ARG A 20 -3.29 -3.62 -10.32
N GLN A 21 -4.12 -3.70 -11.36
CA GLN A 21 -4.01 -2.79 -12.51
C GLN A 21 -4.11 -1.31 -12.11
N LEU A 22 -5.05 -0.98 -11.22
CA LEU A 22 -5.21 0.37 -10.71
C LEU A 22 -4.01 0.82 -9.87
N MET A 23 -3.53 -0.03 -8.95
CA MET A 23 -2.39 0.30 -8.09
C MET A 23 -1.10 0.45 -8.88
N ASP A 24 -0.88 -0.41 -9.88
CA ASP A 24 0.30 -0.36 -10.75
C ASP A 24 0.28 0.96 -11.57
N LEU A 25 -0.89 1.37 -12.08
CA LEU A 25 -1.06 2.65 -12.78
C LEU A 25 -0.80 3.84 -11.83
N LEU A 26 -1.42 3.86 -10.65
CA LEU A 26 -1.23 4.95 -9.69
C LEU A 26 0.22 5.07 -9.21
N HIS A 27 0.89 3.94 -9.00
CA HIS A 27 2.29 3.95 -8.59
C HIS A 27 3.21 4.45 -9.71
N ALA A 28 2.86 4.20 -10.98
CA ALA A 28 3.61 4.72 -12.13
C ALA A 28 3.41 6.24 -12.31
N GLU A 29 2.18 6.73 -12.14
CA GLU A 29 1.83 8.14 -12.38
C GLU A 29 2.12 9.06 -11.18
N VAL A 30 2.24 8.52 -9.96
CA VAL A 30 2.47 9.31 -8.73
C VAL A 30 3.93 9.16 -8.27
N PRO A 31 4.83 10.09 -8.63
CA PRO A 31 6.23 10.05 -8.21
C PRO A 31 6.35 10.22 -6.69
N GLY A 32 7.25 9.45 -6.08
CA GLY A 32 7.44 9.47 -4.62
C GLY A 32 6.37 8.69 -3.84
N SER A 33 5.52 7.91 -4.54
CA SER A 33 4.63 6.95 -3.89
C SER A 33 5.37 5.67 -3.50
N SER A 34 5.00 5.08 -2.37
CA SER A 34 5.41 3.72 -1.97
C SER A 34 4.19 2.81 -2.02
N LEU A 35 4.27 1.71 -2.75
CA LEU A 35 3.18 0.73 -2.82
C LEU A 35 3.40 -0.40 -1.80
N VAL A 36 2.47 -0.56 -0.88
CA VAL A 36 2.43 -1.67 0.09
C VAL A 36 1.23 -2.54 -0.20
N THR A 37 1.52 -3.81 -0.54
CA THR A 37 0.52 -4.77 -1.00
C THR A 37 0.62 -6.10 -0.28
N MET A 38 -0.45 -6.89 -0.37
CA MET A 38 -0.42 -8.30 0.05
C MET A 38 -0.89 -9.20 -1.08
N THR A 39 -0.56 -10.49 -0.97
CA THR A 39 -1.01 -11.51 -1.92
C THR A 39 -2.54 -11.53 -2.02
N GLY A 40 -3.07 -11.57 -3.24
CA GLY A 40 -4.51 -11.68 -3.53
C GLY A 40 -5.15 -13.02 -3.15
N LYS A 41 -4.56 -13.79 -2.24
CA LYS A 41 -5.15 -15.02 -1.71
C LYS A 41 -6.03 -14.66 -0.50
N LYS A 42 -7.10 -15.45 -0.27
CA LYS A 42 -8.01 -15.27 0.88
C LYS A 42 -8.64 -13.87 0.90
N TRP A 43 -9.19 -13.45 -0.24
CA TRP A 43 -9.71 -12.09 -0.48
C TRP A 43 -10.73 -11.63 0.58
N HIS A 44 -11.65 -12.51 1.00
CA HIS A 44 -12.63 -12.22 2.03
C HIS A 44 -11.99 -11.79 3.36
N TRP A 45 -10.85 -12.38 3.71
CA TRP A 45 -10.12 -12.02 4.93
C TRP A 45 -9.35 -10.71 4.73
N ARG A 46 -8.72 -10.53 3.57
CA ARG A 46 -7.99 -9.30 3.24
C ARG A 46 -8.90 -8.06 3.19
N ALA A 47 -10.10 -8.19 2.64
CA ALA A 47 -11.08 -7.12 2.60
C ALA A 47 -11.57 -6.70 3.99
N ARG A 48 -11.59 -7.62 4.97
CA ARG A 48 -12.06 -7.34 6.33
C ARG A 48 -10.96 -6.85 7.27
N THR A 49 -9.78 -7.47 7.25
CA THR A 49 -8.73 -7.25 8.25
C THR A 49 -7.39 -6.80 7.69
N GLY A 50 -7.26 -6.71 6.36
CA GLY A 50 -6.02 -6.31 5.69
C GLY A 50 -5.54 -4.92 6.11
N ALA A 51 -6.45 -3.94 6.18
CA ALA A 51 -6.13 -2.58 6.62
C ALA A 51 -5.63 -2.53 8.07
N LEU A 52 -6.28 -3.27 8.98
CA LEU A 52 -5.86 -3.34 10.39
C LEU A 52 -4.47 -3.97 10.51
N TYR A 53 -4.22 -5.07 9.80
CA TYR A 53 -2.90 -5.71 9.79
C TYR A 53 -1.82 -4.74 9.30
N LEU A 54 -2.03 -4.10 8.15
CA LEU A 54 -1.09 -3.14 7.58
C LEU A 54 -0.83 -1.96 8.53
N SER A 55 -1.84 -1.46 9.22
CA SER A 55 -1.68 -0.37 10.20
C SER A 55 -0.74 -0.72 11.37
N GLN A 56 -0.62 -2.01 11.69
CA GLN A 56 0.26 -2.52 12.74
C GLN A 56 1.66 -2.88 12.22
N THR A 57 1.78 -3.24 10.94
CA THR A 57 3.06 -3.68 10.35
C THR A 57 3.85 -2.52 9.72
N ILE A 58 3.16 -1.48 9.24
CA ILE A 58 3.82 -0.34 8.61
C ILE A 58 4.50 0.51 9.68
N LEU A 59 5.82 0.62 9.57
CA LEU A 59 6.62 1.43 10.49
C LEU A 59 6.23 2.90 10.34
N ARG A 60 5.80 3.51 11.46
CA ARG A 60 5.49 4.95 11.56
C ARG A 60 6.71 5.86 11.41
N SER A 61 7.91 5.30 11.27
CA SER A 61 9.15 6.04 11.05
C SER A 61 9.21 6.70 9.67
N HIS A 62 8.36 6.28 8.73
CA HIS A 62 8.22 6.92 7.45
C HIS A 62 7.29 8.15 7.57
N CYS A 63 7.77 9.32 7.16
CA CYS A 63 6.96 10.54 7.10
C CYS A 63 6.03 10.53 5.88
N PHE A 64 5.09 9.59 5.83
CA PHE A 64 4.00 9.62 4.87
C PHE A 64 3.01 10.74 5.25
N ARG A 65 2.55 11.51 4.27
CA ARG A 65 1.64 12.65 4.47
C ARG A 65 0.19 12.25 4.23
#